data_AF-A0A157STT8-F1
#
_entry.id   AF-A0A157STT8-F1
#
_cell.length_a   1.000
_cell.length_b   1.000
_cell.length_c   1.000
_cell.angle_alpha   90.00
_cell.angle_beta   90.00
_cell.angle_gamma   90.00
#
_symmetry.space_group_name_H-M   'P 1'
#
loop_
_entity.id
_entity.type
_entity.pdbx_description
1 polymer ?
#
loop_
_entity_poly.entity_id
_entity_poly.type
_entity_poly.pdbx_seq_one_letter_code
_entity_poly.pdbx_strand_id
1 'polypeptide(L)'
;MTATFFGEALDEERLLRPAYLHARGYTARIFPDVLDKDGLIALATMAGNADAPIHIHHAEFGKPQQTIVTAGTDRAWRAFFDVSYADVILAFASGPLFAWLPSGERFHVVFGPETIIGGSWDREGLSRDFLAFVEDSGLTAKGKQFLRDAHARYLI
;
A
#
# COMPACT_ATOMS: atom_id res chain seq x y z
N MET A 1 -20.82 6.33 -13.13
CA MET A 1 -19.35 6.17 -13.26
C MET A 1 -19.01 4.77 -12.79
N THR A 2 -18.33 3.98 -13.60
CA THR A 2 -17.84 2.67 -13.17
C THR A 2 -16.81 2.90 -12.07
N ALA A 3 -16.99 2.27 -10.91
CA ALA A 3 -16.03 2.40 -9.82
C ALA A 3 -14.69 1.84 -10.30
N THR A 4 -13.63 2.65 -10.21
CA THR A 4 -12.28 2.19 -10.46
C THR A 4 -11.77 1.50 -9.20
N PHE A 5 -10.87 0.51 -9.34
CA PHE A 5 -10.26 -0.18 -8.20
C PHE A 5 -9.73 0.79 -7.13
N PHE A 6 -9.14 1.92 -7.57
CA PHE A 6 -8.65 2.99 -6.69
C PHE A 6 -9.77 3.67 -5.90
N GLY A 7 -10.90 3.98 -6.56
CA GLY A 7 -12.06 4.59 -5.91
C GLY A 7 -12.86 3.63 -5.02
N GLU A 8 -12.76 2.32 -5.26
CA GLU A 8 -13.29 1.31 -4.35
C GLU A 8 -12.39 1.13 -3.11
N ALA A 9 -11.08 1.08 -3.31
CA ALA A 9 -10.12 0.80 -2.24
C ALA A 9 -9.89 2.00 -1.32
N LEU A 10 -9.87 3.23 -1.86
CA LEU A 10 -9.53 4.43 -1.10
C LEU A 10 -10.75 5.35 -0.88
N ASP A 11 -10.77 6.06 0.25
CA ASP A 11 -11.76 7.08 0.58
C ASP A 11 -11.48 8.44 -0.08
N GLU A 12 -12.29 9.44 0.22
CA GLU A 12 -12.15 10.79 -0.34
C GLU A 12 -10.86 11.48 0.12
N GLU A 13 -10.32 11.08 1.27
CA GLU A 13 -9.02 11.52 1.81
C GLU A 13 -7.86 10.67 1.25
N ARG A 14 -8.15 9.76 0.31
CA ARG A 14 -7.22 8.80 -0.29
C ARG A 14 -6.62 7.81 0.71
N LEU A 15 -7.29 7.57 1.84
CA LEU A 15 -6.94 6.52 2.79
C LEU A 15 -7.60 5.20 2.42
N LEU A 16 -6.93 4.08 2.72
CA LEU A 16 -7.48 2.74 2.50
C LEU A 16 -8.76 2.54 3.34
N ARG A 17 -9.84 2.07 2.70
CA ARG A 17 -11.14 1.87 3.36
C ARG A 17 -11.14 0.56 4.16
N PRO A 18 -11.40 0.58 5.48
CA PRO A 18 -11.58 -0.66 6.25
C PRO A 18 -12.71 -1.55 5.69
N ALA A 19 -13.80 -0.95 5.22
CA ALA A 19 -14.90 -1.68 4.59
C ALA A 19 -14.47 -2.46 3.34
N TYR A 20 -13.52 -1.94 2.57
CA TYR A 20 -12.98 -2.64 1.40
C TYR A 20 -12.23 -3.91 1.80
N LEU A 21 -11.43 -3.83 2.87
CA LEU A 21 -10.69 -4.95 3.44
C LEU A 21 -11.63 -6.03 3.98
N HIS A 22 -12.59 -5.64 4.82
CA HIS A 22 -13.56 -6.55 5.41
C HIS A 22 -14.40 -7.29 4.37
N ALA A 23 -14.90 -6.59 3.35
CA ALA A 23 -15.73 -7.19 2.31
C ALA A 23 -15.00 -8.29 1.50
N ARG A 24 -13.67 -8.28 1.53
CA ARG A 24 -12.81 -9.23 0.80
C ARG A 24 -12.08 -10.22 1.71
N GLY A 25 -12.29 -10.15 3.03
CA GLY A 25 -11.57 -10.98 4.00
C GLY A 25 -10.07 -10.68 4.02
N TYR A 26 -9.69 -9.44 3.73
CA TYR A 26 -8.29 -9.01 3.77
C TYR A 26 -7.95 -8.43 5.14
N THR A 27 -6.69 -8.58 5.55
CA THR A 27 -6.08 -7.75 6.60
C THR A 27 -5.11 -6.76 5.96
N ALA A 28 -4.54 -5.87 6.76
CA ALA A 28 -3.54 -4.90 6.34
C ALA A 28 -2.39 -4.82 7.35
N ARG A 29 -1.21 -4.42 6.86
CA ARG A 29 -0.01 -4.16 7.64
C ARG A 29 0.59 -2.84 7.17
N ILE A 30 0.85 -1.93 8.10
CA ILE A 30 1.47 -0.64 7.83
C ILE A 30 2.98 -0.72 8.10
N PHE A 31 3.78 -0.15 7.22
CA PHE A 31 5.24 -0.17 7.27
C PHE A 31 5.77 1.26 7.32
N PRO A 32 6.62 1.60 8.30
CA PRO A 32 7.14 2.97 8.50
C PRO A 32 8.30 3.34 7.57
N ASP A 33 8.23 2.94 6.31
CA ASP A 33 9.25 3.29 5.33
C ASP A 33 8.65 3.39 3.91
N VAL A 34 9.42 3.98 3.00
CA VAL A 34 9.14 3.90 1.57
C VAL A 34 9.34 2.47 1.08
N LEU A 35 8.50 2.02 0.14
CA LEU A 35 8.73 0.74 -0.51
C LEU A 35 9.95 0.86 -1.43
N ASP A 36 11.01 0.13 -1.12
CA ASP A 36 12.19 0.04 -1.96
C ASP A 36 12.09 -1.12 -2.98
N LYS A 37 13.14 -1.27 -3.78
CA LYS A 37 13.17 -2.30 -4.83
C LYS A 37 13.09 -3.71 -4.25
N ASP A 38 13.82 -3.96 -3.18
CA ASP A 38 13.90 -5.29 -2.57
C ASP A 38 12.57 -5.65 -1.90
N GLY A 39 11.90 -4.68 -1.27
CA GLY A 39 10.54 -4.80 -0.76
C GLY A 39 9.53 -5.12 -1.86
N LEU A 40 9.60 -4.44 -3.02
CA LEU A 40 8.74 -4.77 -4.17
C LEU A 40 8.95 -6.22 -4.63
N ILE A 41 10.20 -6.66 -4.72
CA ILE A 41 10.54 -8.04 -5.11
C ILE A 41 9.99 -9.03 -4.08
N ALA A 42 10.20 -8.77 -2.79
CA ALA A 42 9.69 -9.62 -1.71
C ALA A 42 8.17 -9.76 -1.77
N LEU A 43 7.44 -8.67 -2.01
CA LEU A 43 5.99 -8.71 -2.19
C LEU A 43 5.58 -9.52 -3.43
N ALA A 44 6.28 -9.37 -4.55
CA ALA A 44 5.98 -10.15 -5.75
C ALA A 44 6.22 -11.65 -5.55
N THR A 45 7.26 -12.02 -4.80
CA THR A 45 7.51 -13.40 -4.38
C THR A 45 6.41 -13.91 -3.45
N MET A 46 5.99 -13.10 -2.47
CA MET A 46 4.89 -13.46 -1.56
C MET A 46 3.55 -13.64 -2.29
N ALA A 47 3.29 -12.85 -3.33
CA ALA A 47 2.12 -13.01 -4.19
C ALA A 47 2.17 -14.31 -5.02
N GLY A 48 3.34 -14.95 -5.12
CA GLY A 48 3.53 -16.31 -5.64
C GLY A 48 4.43 -16.40 -6.86
N ASN A 49 4.52 -15.33 -7.67
CA ASN A 49 5.41 -15.32 -8.84
C ASN A 49 5.94 -13.90 -9.08
N ALA A 50 7.25 -13.73 -8.94
CA ALA A 50 7.95 -12.46 -9.13
C ALA A 50 8.02 -12.02 -10.61
N ASP A 51 7.88 -12.94 -11.56
CA ASP A 51 7.84 -12.62 -12.99
C ASP A 51 6.43 -12.30 -13.49
N ALA A 52 5.40 -12.51 -12.64
CA ALA A 52 4.03 -12.18 -12.99
C ALA A 52 3.85 -10.67 -13.19
N PRO A 53 2.83 -10.27 -13.99
CA PRO A 53 2.54 -8.87 -14.15
C PRO A 53 2.23 -8.16 -12.82
N ILE A 54 2.67 -6.91 -12.72
CA ILE A 54 2.31 -6.01 -11.63
C ILE A 54 1.52 -4.86 -12.25
N HIS A 55 0.34 -4.58 -11.70
CA HIS A 55 -0.49 -3.47 -12.11
C HIS A 55 -0.23 -2.30 -11.15
N ILE A 56 0.16 -1.16 -11.70
CA ILE A 56 0.46 0.05 -10.97
C ILE A 56 -0.70 1.00 -11.21
N HIS A 57 -1.65 1.01 -10.29
CA HIS A 57 -2.75 1.97 -10.31
C HIS A 57 -2.27 3.25 -9.66
N HIS A 58 -2.40 4.40 -10.32
CA HIS A 58 -1.97 5.67 -9.75
C HIS A 58 -2.95 6.80 -10.01
N ALA A 59 -3.01 7.75 -9.09
CA ALA A 59 -3.85 8.93 -9.17
C ALA A 59 -3.10 10.18 -8.71
N GLU A 60 -2.80 11.07 -9.65
CA GLU A 60 -2.25 12.39 -9.36
C GLU A 60 -3.37 13.40 -9.08
N PHE A 61 -3.12 14.39 -8.24
CA PHE A 61 -4.09 15.46 -8.00
C PHE A 61 -4.43 16.20 -9.31
N GLY A 62 -5.72 16.39 -9.59
CA GLY A 62 -6.19 17.08 -10.78
C GLY A 62 -6.07 16.29 -12.10
N LYS A 63 -5.63 15.02 -12.07
CA LYS A 63 -5.56 14.16 -13.26
C LYS A 63 -6.47 12.93 -13.13
N PRO A 64 -6.92 12.35 -14.26
CA PRO A 64 -7.58 11.06 -14.25
C PRO A 64 -6.66 9.96 -13.71
N GLN A 65 -7.25 8.98 -13.03
CA GLN A 65 -6.53 7.77 -12.64
C GLN A 65 -6.03 7.02 -13.87
N GLN A 66 -4.84 6.45 -13.76
CA GLN A 66 -4.21 5.62 -14.78
C GLN A 66 -3.78 4.26 -14.21
N THR A 67 -3.48 3.32 -15.11
CA THR A 67 -2.95 2.00 -14.74
C THR A 67 -1.85 1.63 -15.73
N ILE A 68 -0.68 1.31 -15.19
CA ILE A 68 0.45 0.78 -15.95
C ILE A 68 0.54 -0.72 -15.66
N VAL A 69 0.67 -1.54 -16.69
CA VAL A 69 0.86 -2.99 -16.56
C VAL A 69 2.27 -3.33 -17.00
N THR A 70 3.04 -3.93 -16.11
CA THR A 70 4.44 -4.28 -16.37
C THR A 70 4.67 -5.78 -16.21
N ALA A 71 5.46 -6.38 -17.09
CA ALA A 71 5.92 -7.77 -16.93
C ALA A 71 7.14 -7.82 -16.00
N GLY A 72 7.00 -8.50 -14.85
CA GLY A 72 8.06 -8.71 -13.86
C GLY A 72 8.44 -7.51 -13.00
N THR A 73 9.18 -7.77 -11.92
CA THR A 73 9.56 -6.80 -10.88
C THR A 73 10.46 -5.67 -11.35
N ASP A 74 11.43 -5.94 -12.24
CA ASP A 74 12.38 -4.92 -12.68
C ASP A 74 11.71 -3.79 -13.49
N ARG A 75 10.77 -4.15 -14.38
CA ARG A 75 9.99 -3.16 -15.13
C ARG A 75 8.97 -2.47 -14.24
N ALA A 76 8.35 -3.22 -13.32
CA ALA A 76 7.43 -2.67 -12.33
C ALA A 76 8.12 -1.60 -11.47
N TRP A 77 9.32 -1.87 -10.98
CA TRP A 77 10.09 -0.94 -10.15
C TRP A 77 10.37 0.38 -10.88
N ARG A 78 10.81 0.32 -12.15
CA ARG A 78 11.05 1.52 -12.96
C ARG A 78 9.77 2.33 -13.17
N ALA A 79 8.69 1.67 -13.58
CA ALA A 79 7.41 2.34 -13.81
C ALA A 79 6.82 2.91 -12.52
N PHE A 80 6.97 2.21 -11.39
CA PHE A 80 6.55 2.69 -10.07
C PHE A 80 7.35 3.93 -9.68
N PHE A 81 8.68 3.91 -9.86
CA PHE A 81 9.54 5.03 -9.55
C PHE A 81 9.12 6.30 -10.31
N ASP A 82 8.77 6.16 -11.59
CA ASP A 82 8.28 7.24 -12.46
C ASP A 82 6.94 7.85 -12.01
N VAL A 83 6.15 7.17 -11.17
CA VAL A 83 4.86 7.66 -10.66
C VAL A 83 4.81 7.76 -9.13
N SER A 84 5.95 7.59 -8.45
CA SER A 84 6.05 7.52 -6.97
C SER A 84 5.66 8.82 -6.26
N TYR A 85 5.54 9.93 -6.99
CA TYR A 85 5.01 11.20 -6.47
C TYR A 85 3.48 11.20 -6.33
N ALA A 86 2.77 10.26 -6.97
CA ALA A 86 1.32 10.15 -6.91
C ALA A 86 0.88 9.16 -5.82
N ASP A 87 -0.43 9.09 -5.55
CA ASP A 87 -0.95 7.97 -4.79
C ASP A 87 -0.91 6.73 -5.67
N VAL A 88 -0.36 5.64 -5.15
CA VAL A 88 -0.15 4.40 -5.90
C VAL A 88 -0.78 3.22 -5.16
N ILE A 89 -1.40 2.31 -5.91
CA ILE A 89 -1.66 0.95 -5.46
C ILE A 89 -1.00 -0.02 -6.44
N LEU A 90 -0.06 -0.81 -5.93
CA LEU A 90 0.50 -1.96 -6.62
C LEU A 90 -0.44 -3.16 -6.41
N ALA A 91 -0.85 -3.80 -7.50
CA ALA A 91 -1.59 -5.06 -7.48
C ALA A 91 -0.76 -6.14 -8.16
N PHE A 92 -0.47 -7.22 -7.44
CA PHE A 92 0.36 -8.30 -7.94
C PHE A 92 -0.54 -9.34 -8.64
N ALA A 93 -0.37 -9.58 -9.94
CA ALA A 93 -1.33 -10.42 -10.69
C ALA A 93 -1.29 -11.91 -10.29
N SER A 94 -0.23 -12.35 -9.62
CA SER A 94 -0.03 -13.73 -9.16
C SER A 94 -0.88 -14.12 -7.95
N GLY A 95 -1.41 -13.15 -7.19
CA GLY A 95 -2.24 -13.42 -6.03
C GLY A 95 -2.91 -12.15 -5.48
N PRO A 96 -3.90 -12.28 -4.59
CA PRO A 96 -4.62 -11.14 -4.01
C PRO A 96 -3.78 -10.35 -2.98
N LEU A 97 -2.58 -9.92 -3.37
CA LEU A 97 -1.68 -9.07 -2.58
C LEU A 97 -1.62 -7.69 -3.22
N PHE A 98 -1.58 -6.67 -2.37
CA PHE A 98 -1.57 -5.28 -2.80
C PHE A 98 -0.69 -4.44 -1.88
N ALA A 99 -0.11 -3.37 -2.41
CA ALA A 99 0.57 -2.34 -1.62
C ALA A 99 0.01 -0.96 -1.98
N TRP A 100 -0.54 -0.24 -1.01
CA TRP A 100 -0.95 1.15 -1.13
C TRP A 100 0.16 2.06 -0.60
N LEU A 101 0.53 3.05 -1.41
CA LEU A 101 1.57 4.03 -1.13
C LEU A 101 0.96 5.43 -1.30
N PRO A 102 0.65 6.12 -0.19
CA PRO A 102 0.11 7.47 -0.24
C PRO A 102 1.13 8.47 -0.78
N SER A 103 0.65 9.42 -1.57
CA SER A 103 1.49 10.51 -2.08
C SER A 103 2.05 11.35 -0.94
N GLY A 104 3.35 11.64 -0.99
CA GLY A 104 4.01 12.55 -0.04
C GLY A 104 4.28 11.95 1.34
N GLU A 105 3.91 10.69 1.56
CA GLU A 105 4.07 10.02 2.85
C GLU A 105 5.24 9.03 2.84
N ARG A 106 5.87 8.85 4.01
CA ARG A 106 6.99 7.92 4.20
C ARG A 106 6.55 6.64 4.88
N PHE A 107 5.47 6.06 4.38
CA PHE A 107 4.98 4.77 4.81
C PHE A 107 4.26 4.10 3.64
N HIS A 108 4.03 2.79 3.75
CA HIS A 108 3.16 2.06 2.85
C HIS A 108 2.31 1.06 3.63
N VAL A 109 1.21 0.62 3.01
CA VAL A 109 0.32 -0.39 3.59
C VAL A 109 0.23 -1.56 2.64
N VAL A 110 0.58 -2.75 3.13
CA VAL A 110 0.38 -4.01 2.41
C VAL A 110 -0.92 -4.65 2.88
N PHE A 111 -1.75 -5.11 1.96
CA PHE A 111 -3.03 -5.73 2.27
C PHE A 111 -3.37 -6.89 1.34
N GLY A 112 -4.14 -7.84 1.85
CA GLY A 112 -4.47 -9.11 1.19
C GLY A 112 -5.02 -10.14 2.18
N PRO A 113 -5.26 -11.39 1.76
CA PRO A 113 -5.74 -12.45 2.65
C PRO A 113 -4.75 -12.75 3.78
N GLU A 114 -5.26 -13.03 4.97
CA GLU A 114 -4.46 -13.45 6.14
C GLU A 114 -3.52 -14.62 5.82
N THR A 115 -3.90 -15.52 4.92
CA THR A 115 -3.05 -16.66 4.51
C THR A 115 -1.77 -16.25 3.79
N ILE A 116 -1.72 -15.05 3.20
CA ILE A 116 -0.54 -14.50 2.52
C ILE A 116 0.25 -13.58 3.46
N ILE A 117 -0.42 -12.73 4.24
CA ILE A 117 0.24 -11.67 5.01
C ILE A 117 0.32 -11.91 6.52
N GLY A 118 -0.47 -12.84 7.06
CA GLY A 118 -0.61 -13.09 8.49
C GLY A 118 0.60 -13.77 9.14
N GLY A 119 1.28 -14.64 8.40
CA GLY A 119 2.44 -15.40 8.89
C GLY A 119 3.81 -14.77 8.62
N SER A 120 3.87 -13.74 7.78
CA SER A 120 5.15 -13.25 7.22
C SER A 120 5.78 -12.10 8.00
N TRP A 121 5.03 -11.43 8.87
CA TRP A 121 5.50 -10.22 9.56
C TRP A 121 5.09 -10.18 11.03
N ASP A 122 6.00 -9.67 11.88
CA ASP A 122 5.71 -9.37 13.29
C ASP A 122 4.74 -8.19 13.39
N ARG A 123 3.46 -8.49 13.64
CA ARG A 123 2.38 -7.50 13.74
C ARG A 123 2.64 -6.50 14.86
N GLU A 124 3.07 -6.98 16.03
CA GLU A 124 3.31 -6.11 17.19
C GLU A 124 4.56 -5.25 16.96
N GLY A 125 5.59 -5.84 16.36
CA GLY A 125 6.79 -5.13 15.92
C GLY A 125 6.47 -4.00 14.95
N LEU A 126 5.78 -4.29 13.85
CA LEU A 126 5.41 -3.29 12.86
C LEU A 126 4.54 -2.17 13.43
N SER A 127 3.57 -2.52 14.29
CA SER A 127 2.72 -1.54 14.97
C SER A 127 3.55 -0.61 15.86
N ARG A 128 4.49 -1.17 16.64
CA ARG A 128 5.38 -0.39 17.51
C ARG A 128 6.30 0.51 16.67
N ASP A 129 6.90 -0.03 15.63
CA ASP A 129 7.85 0.69 14.77
C ASP A 129 7.13 1.82 14.01
N PHE A 130 5.88 1.61 13.58
CA PHE A 130 5.06 2.66 13.00
C PHE A 130 4.75 3.78 13.97
N LEU A 131 4.35 3.45 15.20
CA LEU A 131 4.10 4.48 16.22
C LEU A 131 5.37 5.26 16.57
N ALA A 132 6.54 4.60 16.63
CA ALA A 132 7.82 5.28 16.81
C ALA A 132 8.11 6.24 15.64
N PHE A 133 7.91 5.81 14.40
CA PHE A 133 8.00 6.66 13.22
C PHE A 133 7.09 7.90 13.32
N VAL A 134 5.84 7.73 13.76
CA VAL A 134 4.91 8.87 13.94
C VAL A 134 5.47 9.87 14.94
N GLU A 135 6.05 9.41 16.05
CA GLU A 135 6.67 10.30 17.03
C GLU A 135 7.90 11.03 16.49
N ASP A 136 8.71 10.36 15.68
CA ASP A 136 9.96 10.89 15.12
C ASP A 136 9.77 11.66 13.79
N SER A 137 8.57 11.65 13.22
CA SER A 137 8.24 12.21 11.89
C SER A 137 8.46 13.72 11.73
N GLY A 138 8.67 14.46 12.81
CA GLY A 138 8.74 15.93 12.79
C GLY A 138 7.42 16.63 12.42
N LEU A 139 6.32 15.89 12.28
CA LEU A 139 5.01 16.42 11.93
C LEU A 139 4.40 17.25 13.06
N THR A 140 3.46 18.11 12.69
CA THR A 140 2.59 18.81 13.66
C THR A 140 1.76 17.82 14.47
N ALA A 141 1.25 18.25 15.64
CA ALA A 141 0.38 17.41 16.46
C ALA A 141 -0.83 16.85 15.68
N LYS A 142 -1.41 17.66 14.78
CA LYS A 142 -2.50 17.24 13.90
C LYS A 142 -2.05 16.19 12.88
N GLY A 143 -0.87 16.36 12.29
CA GLY A 143 -0.29 15.37 11.36
C GLY A 143 0.00 14.04 12.06
N LYS A 144 0.58 14.08 13.26
CA LYS A 144 0.79 12.86 14.06
C LYS A 144 -0.53 12.17 14.40
N GLN A 145 -1.55 12.93 14.81
CA GLN A 145 -2.86 12.35 15.11
C GLN A 145 -3.47 11.66 13.88
N PHE A 146 -3.40 12.29 12.72
CA PHE A 146 -3.86 11.71 11.46
C PHE A 146 -3.19 10.35 11.17
N LEU A 147 -1.87 10.24 11.33
CA LEU A 147 -1.17 8.96 11.12
C LEU A 147 -1.54 7.91 12.17
N ARG A 148 -1.73 8.29 13.44
CA ARG A 148 -2.21 7.35 14.47
C ARG A 148 -3.62 6.84 14.16
N ASP A 149 -4.49 7.71 13.67
CA ASP A 149 -5.86 7.33 13.26
C ASP A 149 -5.81 6.40 12.04
N ALA A 150 -4.96 6.69 11.06
CA ALA A 150 -4.74 5.81 9.91
C ALA A 150 -4.23 4.43 10.33
N HIS A 151 -3.26 4.36 11.24
CA HIS A 151 -2.77 3.11 11.80
C HIS A 151 -3.88 2.32 12.50
N ALA A 152 -4.68 2.97 13.36
CA ALA A 152 -5.78 2.33 14.07
C ALA A 152 -6.83 1.74 13.10
N ARG A 153 -7.07 2.39 11.95
CA ARG A 153 -7.97 1.87 10.89
C ARG A 153 -7.51 0.55 10.28
N TYR A 154 -6.22 0.23 10.34
CA TYR A 154 -5.63 -0.95 9.68
C TYR A 154 -5.29 -2.09 10.63
N LEU A 155 -5.54 -1.93 11.94
CA LEU A 155 -5.33 -2.97 12.96
C LEU A 155 -6.46 -4.02 13.03
N ILE A 156 -7.12 -4.29 11.90
CA ILE A 156 -8.25 -5.21 11.77
C ILE A 156 -7.83 -6.66 11.56
#